data_AF-A0A1W9V3U1-F1
#
_entry.id   AF-A0A1W9V3U1-F1
#
_cell.length_a   1.000
_cell.length_b   1.000
_cell.length_c   1.000
_cell.angle_alpha   90.00
_cell.angle_beta   90.00
_cell.angle_gamma   90.00
#
_symmetry.space_group_name_H-M   'P 1'
#
loop_
_entity.id
_entity.type
_entity.pdbx_description
1 polymer ?
#
loop_
_entity_poly.entity_id
_entity_poly.type
_entity_poly.pdbx_seq_one_letter_code
_entity_poly.pdbx_strand_id
1 'polypeptide(L)'
;MEYKKIQKVSITREQIREVYDQGLEAVENLVFSLVDTINMLIDKVEEQDLRIKKLEDQLSKTSRNSSKPPSTDSPYKNNKQDQPQ
;
A
#
# COMPACT_ATOMS: atom_id res chain seq x y z
N MET A 1 -1.95 8.93 -13.35
CA MET A 1 -1.87 9.51 -11.99
C MET A 1 -0.43 9.88 -11.74
N GLU A 2 -0.17 11.14 -11.41
CA GLU A 2 1.17 11.62 -11.08
C GLU A 2 1.41 11.39 -9.59
N TYR A 3 2.43 10.60 -9.25
CA TYR A 3 2.77 10.33 -7.85
C TYR A 3 3.59 11.51 -7.31
N LYS A 4 2.98 12.30 -6.42
CA LYS A 4 3.69 13.39 -5.74
C LYS A 4 4.73 12.79 -4.81
N LYS A 5 6.01 13.04 -5.11
CA LYS A 5 7.13 12.60 -4.27
C LYS A 5 6.99 13.22 -2.88
N ILE A 6 7.01 12.38 -1.84
CA ILE A 6 6.99 12.84 -0.45
C ILE A 6 8.30 13.59 -0.19
N GLN A 7 8.19 14.83 0.26
CA GLN A 7 9.35 15.61 0.67
C GLN A 7 9.77 15.21 2.08
N LYS A 8 11.08 15.04 2.28
CA LYS A 8 11.64 14.75 3.61
C LYS A 8 11.70 16.04 4.41
N VAL A 9 11.30 15.98 5.66
CA VAL A 9 11.44 17.09 6.61
C VAL A 9 12.89 17.15 7.09
N SER A 10 13.45 18.36 7.19
CA SER A 10 14.77 18.62 7.74
C SER A 10 14.74 19.88 8.59
N ILE A 11 15.50 19.89 9.68
CA ILE A 11 15.70 21.05 10.55
C ILE A 11 17.20 21.35 10.65
N THR A 12 17.57 22.62 10.53
CA THR A 12 18.98 23.04 10.66
C THR A 12 19.34 23.34 12.11
N ARG A 13 20.64 23.41 12.40
CA ARG A 13 21.12 23.77 13.74
C ARG A 13 20.76 25.21 14.10
N GLU A 14 20.77 26.10 13.12
CA GLU A 14 20.42 27.51 13.26
C GLU A 14 18.96 27.65 13.68
N GLN A 15 18.05 26.91 13.05
CA GLN A 15 16.63 26.88 13.43
C GLN A 15 16.42 26.33 14.85
N ILE A 16 17.18 25.32 15.27
CA ILE A 16 17.12 24.81 16.65
C ILE A 16 17.59 25.89 17.65
N ARG A 17 18.65 26.63 17.32
CA ARG A 17 19.15 27.71 18.17
C ARG A 17 18.14 28.85 18.28
N GLU A 18 17.50 29.23 17.18
CA GLU A 18 16.43 30.23 17.19
C GLU A 18 15.27 29.84 18.10
N VAL A 19 14.88 28.56 18.14
CA VAL A 19 13.85 28.06 19.06
C VAL A 19 14.35 28.05 20.50
N TYR A 20 15.61 27.68 20.73
CA TYR A 20 16.21 27.70 22.07
C TYR A 20 16.28 29.13 22.65
N ASP A 21 16.64 30.12 21.82
CA ASP A 21 16.74 31.52 22.21
C ASP A 21 15.37 32.13 22.57
N GLN A 22 14.27 31.53 22.09
CA GLN A 22 12.89 31.90 22.47
C GLN A 22 12.48 31.36 23.86
N GLY A 23 13.27 30.45 24.44
CA GLY A 23 13.08 29.93 25.80
C GLY A 23 12.48 28.53 25.85
N LEU A 24 12.31 28.05 27.09
CA LEU A 24 11.93 26.66 27.38
C LEU A 24 10.60 26.26 26.72
N GLU A 25 9.57 27.09 26.80
CA GLU A 25 8.25 26.80 26.26
C GLU A 25 8.28 26.57 24.73
N ALA A 26 9.11 27.32 24.00
CA ALA A 26 9.27 27.15 22.57
C ALA A 26 9.93 25.79 22.22
N VAL A 27 10.90 25.37 23.03
CA VAL A 27 11.54 24.05 22.90
C VAL A 27 10.56 22.93 23.21
N GLU A 28 9.79 23.04 24.30
CA GLU A 28 8.77 22.05 24.67
C GLU A 28 7.72 21.90 23.55
N ASN A 29 7.22 23.03 23.02
CA ASN A 29 6.27 23.03 21.91
C ASN A 29 6.84 22.39 20.64
N LEU A 30 8.12 22.66 20.32
CA LEU A 30 8.80 21.98 19.21
C LEU A 30 8.86 20.47 19.45
N VAL A 31 9.24 20.01 20.64
CA VAL A 31 9.34 18.58 20.96
C VAL A 31 7.96 17.91 20.90
N PHE A 32 6.93 18.51 21.50
CA PHE A 32 5.57 17.96 21.46
C PHE A 32 5.04 17.84 20.03
N SER A 33 5.18 18.89 19.22
CA SER A 33 4.75 18.85 17.82
C SER A 33 5.47 17.79 16.98
N LEU A 34 6.77 17.55 17.25
CA LEU A 34 7.52 16.47 16.61
C LEU A 34 6.99 15.09 17.01
N VAL A 35 6.72 14.88 18.30
CA VAL A 35 6.14 13.62 18.81
C VAL A 35 4.75 13.37 18.22
N ASP A 36 3.89 14.38 18.17
CA ASP A 36 2.55 14.28 17.57
C ASP A 36 2.64 13.92 16.08
N THR A 37 3.57 14.55 15.36
CA THR A 37 3.83 14.23 13.95
C THR A 37 4.30 12.79 13.78
N ILE A 38 5.19 12.30 14.66
CA ILE A 38 5.66 10.91 14.63
C ILE A 38 4.49 9.94 14.86
N ASN A 39 3.65 10.18 15.85
CA ASN A 39 2.48 9.34 16.13
C ASN A 39 1.52 9.29 14.93
N MET A 40 1.22 10.44 14.33
CA MET A 40 0.39 10.50 13.12
C MET A 40 0.99 9.73 11.94
N LEU A 41 2.32 9.75 11.78
CA LEU A 41 3.00 8.99 10.74
C LEU A 41 2.97 7.49 11.02
N ILE A 42 3.08 7.06 12.28
CA ILE A 42 2.93 5.66 12.69
C ILE A 42 1.54 5.16 12.30
N ASP A 43 0.48 5.86 12.69
CA ASP A 43 -0.91 5.49 12.38
C ASP A 43 -1.13 5.34 10.86
N LYS A 44 -0.55 6.26 10.09
CA LYS A 44 -0.67 6.25 8.64
C LYS A 44 0.07 5.08 7.99
N VAL A 45 1.23 4.70 8.53
CA VAL A 45 1.97 3.52 8.06
C VAL A 45 1.16 2.26 8.35
N GLU A 46 0.58 2.13 9.55
CA GLU A 46 -0.26 0.99 9.90
C GLU A 46 -1.50 0.88 8.99
N GLU A 47 -2.18 1.99 8.71
CA GLU A 47 -3.31 2.02 7.79
C GLU A 47 -2.90 1.56 6.37
N GLN A 48 -1.73 2.03 5.90
CA GLN A 48 -1.20 1.66 4.59
C GLN A 48 -0.85 0.18 4.52
N ASP A 49 -0.22 -0.39 5.54
CA ASP A 49 0.12 -1.81 5.60
C ASP A 49 -1.14 -2.69 5.59
N LEU A 50 -2.17 -2.32 6.35
CA LEU A 50 -3.47 -3.01 6.32
C LEU A 50 -4.11 -2.97 4.92
N ARG A 51 -4.04 -1.81 4.25
CA ARG A 51 -4.57 -1.65 2.89
C ARG A 51 -3.78 -2.46 1.87
N ILE A 52 -2.46 -2.47 1.96
CA ILE A 52 -1.58 -3.28 1.09
C ILE A 52 -1.93 -4.76 1.26
N LYS A 53 -1.99 -5.25 2.50
CA LYS A 53 -2.34 -6.64 2.79
C LYS A 53 -3.70 -7.04 2.22
N LYS A 54 -4.71 -6.17 2.34
CA LYS A 54 -6.04 -6.41 1.76
C LYS A 54 -6.00 -6.51 0.23
N LEU A 55 -5.21 -5.67 -0.43
CA LEU A 55 -5.04 -5.70 -1.89
C LEU A 55 -4.29 -6.95 -2.34
N GLU A 56 -3.24 -7.35 -1.62
CA GLU A 56 -2.51 -8.60 -1.86
C GLU A 56 -3.40 -9.83 -1.69
N ASP A 57 -4.22 -9.87 -0.62
CA ASP A 57 -5.20 -10.92 -0.38
C ASP A 57 -6.23 -11.01 -1.52
N GLN A 58 -6.73 -9.87 -2.01
CA GLN A 58 -7.64 -9.83 -3.15
C GLN A 58 -6.99 -10.36 -4.43
N LEU A 59 -5.75 -9.95 -4.71
CA LEU A 59 -4.99 -10.38 -5.89
C LEU A 59 -4.70 -11.89 -5.86
N SER A 60 -4.40 -12.43 -4.68
CA SER A 60 -4.14 -13.87 -4.50
C SER A 60 -5.38 -14.73 -4.79
N LYS A 61 -6.57 -14.21 -4.47
CA LYS A 61 -7.86 -14.88 -4.73
C LYS A 61 -8.23 -14.86 -6.20
N THR A 62 -7.93 -13.78 -6.92
CA THR A 62 -8.21 -13.67 -8.36
C THR A 62 -7.19 -14.44 -9.21
N SER A 63 -5.93 -14.56 -8.79
CA SER A 63 -4.90 -15.31 -9.54
C SER A 63 -5.08 -16.83 -9.50
N ARG A 64 -5.47 -17.39 -8.34
CA ARG A 64 -5.77 -18.83 -8.19
C ARG A 64 -7.07 -19.27 -8.84
N ASN A 65 -7.99 -18.35 -9.12
CA ASN A 65 -9.25 -18.65 -9.82
C ASN A 65 -9.18 -18.43 -11.35
N SER A 66 -8.03 -17.95 -11.86
CA SER A 66 -7.81 -17.66 -13.30
C SER A 66 -6.89 -18.65 -14.00
N SER A 67 -6.33 -19.64 -13.28
CA SER A 67 -5.30 -20.55 -13.80
C SER A 67 -5.84 -21.89 -14.33
N LYS A 68 -7.17 -22.05 -14.43
CA LYS A 68 -7.78 -23.09 -15.26
C LYS A 68 -8.60 -22.39 -16.35
N PRO A 69 -8.27 -22.55 -17.64
CA PRO A 69 -9.28 -22.28 -18.66
C PRO A 69 -10.50 -23.16 -18.32
N PRO A 70 -11.74 -22.72 -18.57
CA PRO A 70 -12.85 -23.66 -18.60
C PRO A 70 -12.42 -24.81 -19.50
N SER A 71 -12.51 -26.02 -18.95
CA SER A 71 -12.03 -27.24 -19.57
C SER A 71 -12.44 -27.29 -21.03
N THR A 72 -11.49 -27.73 -21.85
CA THR A 72 -11.58 -28.01 -23.27
C THR A 72 -12.76 -28.92 -23.60
N ASP A 73 -13.98 -28.39 -23.63
CA ASP A 73 -15.07 -29.04 -24.32
C ASP A 73 -15.03 -28.57 -25.77
N SER A 74 -14.21 -29.25 -26.58
CA SER A 74 -14.39 -29.21 -28.02
C SER A 74 -15.73 -29.87 -28.32
N PRO A 75 -16.74 -29.16 -28.86
CA PRO A 75 -18.05 -29.76 -29.18
C PRO A 75 -17.98 -30.79 -30.33
N TYR A 76 -16.79 -31.08 -30.84
CA TYR A 76 -16.55 -31.89 -32.02
C TYR A 76 -15.46 -32.94 -31.74
N LYS A 77 -15.73 -33.88 -30.83
CA LYS A 77 -14.97 -35.13 -30.77
C LYS A 77 -15.90 -36.32 -30.87
N ASN A 78 -16.04 -36.75 -32.12
CA ASN A 78 -16.24 -38.11 -32.62
C ASN A 78 -17.59 -38.78 -32.34
N ASN A 79 -18.40 -38.92 -33.38
CA ASN A 79 -19.09 -40.18 -33.66
C ASN A 79 -18.82 -40.56 -35.12
N LYS A 80 -17.72 -41.27 -35.37
CA LYS A 80 -17.68 -42.27 -36.43
C LYS A 80 -18.21 -43.56 -35.80
N GLN A 81 -19.40 -43.97 -36.19
CA GLN A 81 -19.81 -45.38 -36.18
C GLN A 81 -20.48 -45.67 -37.51
N ASP A 82 -19.98 -46.73 -38.14
CA ASP A 82 -20.31 -47.25 -39.46
C ASP A 82 -21.74 -47.81 -39.56
N GLN A 83 -22.41 -47.50 -40.70
CA GLN A 83 -23.32 -48.29 -41.58
C GLN A 83 -24.44 -49.21 -40.98
N PRO A 84 -25.42 -49.77 -41.73
CA PRO A 84 -25.82 -49.61 -43.15
C PRO A 84 -27.35 -49.37 -43.37
N GLN A 85 -27.74 -48.88 -44.56
CA GLN A 85 -28.68 -49.51 -45.54
C GLN A 85 -28.92 -48.57 -46.71
#